data_AF-A0A6B3HFK7-F1
#
_entry.id   AF-A0A6B3HFK7-F1
#
_cell.length_a   1.000
_cell.length_b   1.000
_cell.length_c   1.000
_cell.angle_alpha   90.00
_cell.angle_beta   90.00
_cell.angle_gamma   90.00
#
_symmetry.space_group_name_H-M   'P 1'
#
loop_
_entity.id
_entity.type
_entity.pdbx_description
1 polymer ?
#
loop_
_entity_poly.entity_id
_entity_poly.type
_entity_poly.pdbx_seq_one_letter_code
_entity_poly.pdbx_strand_id
1 'polypeptide(L)'
;TDKKGLEFKELEAATVPRALNDVDAAVINGNYALEAKLSPAQDSLALEKAEGNPYANFLAVKAGNEKDPRVEKLAGLLNSDEVKKFIEDTYKGSIVPAFGAPAAS
;
A
#
# COMPACT_ATOMS: atom_id res chain seq x y z
N THR A 1 -9.04 -22.01 -14.95
CA THR A 1 -7.60 -22.20 -15.24
C THR A 1 -7.22 -21.40 -16.47
N ASP A 2 -6.13 -20.63 -16.44
CA ASP A 2 -5.67 -19.86 -17.60
C ASP A 2 -4.86 -20.74 -18.60
N LYS A 3 -4.31 -20.12 -19.65
CA LYS A 3 -3.48 -20.82 -20.66
C LYS A 3 -2.15 -21.35 -20.10
N LYS A 4 -1.77 -20.96 -18.89
CA LYS A 4 -0.56 -21.39 -18.20
C LYS A 4 -0.85 -22.45 -17.12
N GLY A 5 -2.10 -22.89 -16.97
CA GLY A 5 -2.46 -23.86 -15.95
C GLY A 5 -2.71 -23.24 -14.56
N LEU A 6 -2.78 -21.91 -14.45
CA LEU A 6 -3.00 -21.24 -13.16
C LEU A 6 -4.47 -21.28 -12.76
N GLU A 7 -4.71 -21.64 -11.50
CA GLU A 7 -6.02 -21.57 -10.86
C GLU A 7 -6.07 -20.39 -9.90
N PHE A 8 -7.14 -19.61 -9.99
CA PHE A 8 -7.33 -18.42 -9.16
C PHE A 8 -8.40 -18.70 -8.12
N LYS A 9 -8.05 -18.46 -6.85
CA LYS A 9 -8.96 -18.59 -5.72
C LYS A 9 -9.22 -17.20 -5.16
N GLU A 10 -10.45 -16.73 -5.31
CA GLU A 10 -10.88 -15.46 -4.72
C GLU A 10 -11.16 -15.65 -3.23
N LEU A 11 -10.61 -14.74 -2.41
CA LEU A 11 -10.72 -14.75 -0.96
C LEU A 11 -10.90 -13.32 -0.48
N GLU A 12 -11.54 -13.16 0.68
CA GLU A 12 -11.58 -11.88 1.38
C GLU A 12 -10.16 -11.41 1.71
N ALA A 13 -9.83 -10.16 1.40
CA ALA A 13 -8.45 -9.64 1.43
C ALA A 13 -7.73 -9.88 2.76
N ALA A 14 -8.44 -9.73 3.90
CA ALA A 14 -7.90 -9.94 5.23
C ALA A 14 -7.50 -11.40 5.53
N THR A 15 -8.03 -12.36 4.76
CA THR A 15 -7.76 -13.80 4.96
C THR A 15 -6.58 -14.29 4.13
N VAL A 16 -6.20 -13.55 3.08
CA VAL A 16 -5.17 -13.94 2.11
C VAL A 16 -3.82 -14.27 2.76
N PRO A 17 -3.29 -13.50 3.74
CA PRO A 17 -2.01 -13.85 4.36
C PRO A 17 -1.99 -15.22 5.04
N ARG A 18 -3.13 -15.68 5.57
CA ARG A 18 -3.22 -17.00 6.23
C ARG A 18 -3.27 -18.14 5.23
N ALA A 19 -3.74 -17.88 4.02
CA ALA A 19 -3.84 -18.86 2.94
C ALA A 19 -2.49 -19.10 2.23
N LEU A 20 -1.42 -18.37 2.58
CA LEU A 20 -0.10 -18.50 1.94
C LEU A 20 0.46 -19.93 1.96
N ASN A 21 0.12 -20.73 2.97
CA ASN A 21 0.58 -22.13 3.05
C ASN A 21 -0.22 -23.09 2.15
N ASP A 22 -1.34 -22.63 1.60
CA ASP A 22 -2.27 -23.44 0.81
C ASP A 22 -2.21 -23.11 -0.69
N VAL A 23 -1.37 -22.15 -1.10
CA VAL A 23 -1.24 -21.67 -2.48
C VAL A 23 0.23 -21.44 -2.85
N ASP A 24 0.54 -21.51 -4.14
CA ASP A 24 1.92 -21.26 -4.63
C ASP A 24 2.31 -19.78 -4.57
N ALA A 25 1.34 -18.87 -4.67
CA ALA A 25 1.52 -17.43 -4.55
C ALA A 25 0.22 -16.74 -4.15
N ALA A 26 0.32 -15.59 -3.50
CA ALA A 26 -0.82 -14.77 -3.13
C ALA A 26 -0.55 -13.28 -3.40
N VAL A 27 -1.59 -12.57 -3.86
CA VAL A 27 -1.56 -11.11 -3.99
C VAL A 27 -2.15 -10.53 -2.72
N ILE A 28 -1.31 -9.90 -1.91
CA ILE A 28 -1.66 -9.41 -0.56
C ILE A 28 -1.57 -7.89 -0.52
N ASN A 29 -2.60 -7.22 -0.01
CA ASN A 29 -2.54 -5.77 0.21
C ASN A 29 -1.51 -5.44 1.31
N GLY A 30 -0.77 -4.34 1.15
CA GLY A 30 0.34 -3.99 2.03
C GLY A 30 -0.03 -3.90 3.51
N ASN A 31 -1.22 -3.42 3.85
CA ASN A 31 -1.67 -3.36 5.25
C ASN A 31 -1.76 -4.76 5.89
N TYR A 32 -2.36 -5.73 5.20
CA TYR A 32 -2.51 -7.10 5.69
C TYR A 32 -1.20 -7.87 5.70
N ALA A 33 -0.29 -7.58 4.78
CA ALA A 33 1.07 -8.12 4.82
C ALA A 33 1.79 -7.69 6.12
N LEU A 34 1.75 -6.40 6.44
CA LEU A 34 2.35 -5.86 7.66
C LEU A 34 1.73 -6.44 8.94
N GLU A 35 0.39 -6.56 8.99
CA GLU A 35 -0.33 -7.20 10.10
C GLU A 35 0.08 -8.68 10.29
N ALA A 36 0.34 -9.38 9.18
CA ALA A 36 0.84 -10.75 9.16
C ALA A 36 2.36 -10.85 9.42
N LYS A 37 3.03 -9.74 9.73
CA LYS A 37 4.47 -9.63 9.97
C LYS A 37 5.33 -9.97 8.74
N LEU A 38 4.78 -9.82 7.55
CA LEU A 38 5.51 -9.86 6.29
C LEU A 38 6.05 -8.46 5.98
N SER A 39 7.23 -8.42 5.37
CA SER A 39 7.89 -7.22 4.87
C SER A 39 7.75 -7.19 3.35
N PRO A 40 6.82 -6.39 2.78
CA PRO A 40 6.67 -6.29 1.33
C PRO A 40 7.99 -6.03 0.59
N ALA A 41 8.88 -5.21 1.15
CA ALA A 41 10.18 -4.90 0.53
C ALA A 41 11.15 -6.10 0.47
N GLN A 42 10.97 -7.13 1.30
CA GLN A 42 11.91 -8.26 1.43
C GLN A 42 11.30 -9.60 1.03
N ASP A 43 10.04 -9.84 1.38
CA ASP A 43 9.38 -11.14 1.24
C ASP A 43 8.61 -11.28 -0.07
N SER A 44 8.36 -10.17 -0.79
CA SER A 44 7.57 -10.21 -2.02
C SER A 44 8.36 -10.80 -3.20
N LEU A 45 7.74 -11.72 -3.93
CA LEU A 45 8.25 -12.19 -5.22
C LEU A 45 8.22 -11.07 -6.28
N ALA A 46 7.25 -10.17 -6.17
CA ALA A 46 7.10 -8.99 -7.01
C ALA A 46 6.37 -7.90 -6.23
N LEU A 47 6.76 -6.64 -6.45
CA LEU A 47 6.07 -5.46 -5.95
C LEU A 47 5.53 -4.65 -7.11
N GLU A 48 4.37 -4.04 -6.90
CA GLU A 48 3.86 -3.06 -7.86
C GLU A 48 4.75 -1.81 -7.85
N LYS A 49 5.03 -1.27 -9.04
CA LYS A 49 5.83 -0.05 -9.17
C LYS A 49 5.07 1.12 -8.54
N ALA A 50 5.80 2.07 -7.95
CA ALA A 50 5.20 3.30 -7.45
C ALA A 50 4.95 4.30 -8.61
N GLU A 51 5.83 4.30 -9.61
CA GLU A 51 5.77 5.24 -10.73
C GLU A 51 4.54 4.97 -11.62
N GLY A 52 3.68 5.98 -11.76
CA GLY A 52 2.49 5.90 -12.60
C GLY A 52 1.39 4.99 -12.06
N ASN A 53 1.47 4.61 -10.78
CA ASN A 53 0.52 3.72 -10.13
C ASN A 53 -0.78 4.46 -9.73
N PRO A 54 -1.96 4.03 -10.21
CA PRO A 54 -3.23 4.66 -9.89
C PRO A 54 -3.77 4.32 -8.48
N TYR A 55 -3.11 3.43 -7.73
CA TYR A 55 -3.56 2.91 -6.44
C TYR A 55 -2.98 3.63 -5.22
N ALA A 56 -2.51 4.87 -5.40
CA ALA A 56 -2.16 5.73 -4.28
C ALA A 56 -3.36 5.94 -3.33
N ASN A 57 -3.17 5.65 -2.05
CA ASN A 57 -4.17 6.00 -1.03
C ASN A 57 -4.34 7.53 -0.95
N PHE A 58 -5.58 7.98 -0.73
CA PHE A 58 -5.92 9.40 -0.69
C PHE A 58 -6.78 9.76 0.52
N LEU A 59 -6.72 11.05 0.91
CA LEU A 59 -7.61 11.60 1.92
C LEU A 59 -8.99 11.84 1.31
N ALA A 60 -10.01 11.17 1.83
CA ALA A 60 -11.40 11.36 1.43
C ALA A 60 -12.18 12.21 2.44
N VAL A 61 -13.04 13.09 1.94
CA VAL A 61 -13.95 13.91 2.76
C VAL A 61 -15.37 13.86 2.20
N LYS A 62 -16.34 14.22 3.04
CA LYS A 62 -17.72 14.40 2.58
C LYS A 62 -17.78 15.55 1.58
N ALA A 63 -18.56 15.40 0.52
CA ALA A 63 -18.76 16.43 -0.49
C ALA A 63 -19.19 17.77 0.14
N GLY A 64 -18.55 18.86 -0.29
CA GLY A 64 -18.73 20.21 0.24
C GLY A 64 -17.75 20.61 1.36
N ASN A 65 -16.96 19.67 1.89
CA ASN A 65 -15.97 19.94 2.93
C ASN A 65 -14.53 20.02 2.39
N GLU A 66 -14.32 19.97 1.08
CA GLU A 66 -13.00 19.95 0.45
C GLU A 66 -12.16 21.19 0.80
N LYS A 67 -12.84 22.31 1.07
CA LYS A 67 -12.24 23.61 1.44
C LYS A 67 -12.40 23.95 2.91
N ASP A 68 -12.79 22.98 3.75
CA ASP A 68 -12.78 23.21 5.20
C ASP A 68 -11.33 23.46 5.65
N PRO A 69 -11.03 24.56 6.36
CA PRO A 69 -9.65 24.87 6.78
C PRO A 69 -8.98 23.74 7.57
N ARG A 70 -9.75 22.91 8.27
CA ARG A 70 -9.24 21.75 9.01
C ARG A 70 -8.81 20.63 8.07
N VAL A 71 -9.55 20.43 6.97
CA VAL A 71 -9.24 19.44 5.93
C VAL A 71 -7.98 19.86 5.18
N GLU A 72 -7.91 21.12 4.74
CA GLU A 72 -6.72 21.64 4.06
C GLU A 72 -5.48 21.56 4.96
N LYS A 73 -5.63 21.89 6.25
CA LYS A 73 -4.54 21.76 7.22
C LYS A 73 -4.07 20.31 7.37
N LEU A 74 -5.00 19.35 7.46
CA LEU A 74 -4.67 17.93 7.53
C LEU A 74 -3.98 17.45 6.25
N ALA A 75 -4.50 17.82 5.08
CA ALA A 75 -3.89 17.47 3.80
C ALA A 75 -2.45 17.99 3.69
N GLY A 76 -2.19 19.22 4.15
CA GLY A 76 -0.83 19.77 4.20
C GLY A 76 0.08 19.01 5.16
N LEU A 77 -0.41 18.64 6.35
CA LEU A 77 0.36 17.87 7.33
C LEU A 77 0.67 16.44 6.84
N LEU A 78 -0.29 15.77 6.20
CA LEU A 78 -0.08 14.42 5.65
C LEU A 78 0.96 14.39 4.52
N ASN A 79 1.17 15.52 3.84
CA ASN A 79 2.18 15.69 2.80
C ASN A 79 3.45 16.42 3.30
N SER A 80 3.68 16.51 4.62
CA SER A 80 4.85 17.19 5.17
C SER A 80 6.11 16.34 5.11
N ASP A 81 7.28 16.99 5.17
CA ASP A 81 8.57 16.31 5.18
C ASP A 81 8.73 15.40 6.42
N GLU A 82 8.14 15.79 7.55
CA GLU A 82 8.14 14.97 8.76
C GLU A 82 7.36 13.66 8.57
N VAL A 83 6.17 13.73 7.93
CA VAL A 83 5.38 12.51 7.63
C VAL A 83 6.07 11.66 6.58
N LYS A 84 6.65 12.29 5.55
CA LYS A 84 7.47 11.58 4.55
C LYS A 84 8.60 10.78 5.23
N LYS A 85 9.39 11.45 6.08
CA LYS A 85 10.49 10.84 6.81
C LYS A 85 10.02 9.72 7.72
N PHE A 86 8.91 9.93 8.44
CA PHE A 86 8.32 8.89 9.29
C PHE A 86 7.97 7.63 8.49
N ILE A 87 7.36 7.78 7.30
CA ILE A 87 7.01 6.65 6.44
C ILE A 87 8.27 5.89 6.01
N GLU A 88 9.29 6.61 5.53
CA GLU A 88 10.55 6.04 5.05
C GLU A 88 11.30 5.28 6.16
N ASP A 89 11.44 5.91 7.35
CA ASP A 89 12.17 5.34 8.48
C ASP A 89 11.45 4.14 9.11
N THR A 90 10.11 4.18 9.17
CA THR A 90 9.29 3.15 9.84
C THR A 90 9.09 1.93 8.96
N TYR A 91 8.70 2.15 7.70
CA TYR A 91 8.26 1.06 6.82
C TYR A 91 9.34 0.59 5.85
N LYS A 92 10.47 1.31 5.76
CA LYS A 92 11.69 0.86 5.06
C LYS A 92 11.41 0.34 3.64
N GLY A 93 10.62 1.08 2.87
CA GLY A 93 10.24 0.75 1.50
C GLY A 93 9.01 -0.14 1.36
N SER A 94 8.46 -0.69 2.46
CA SER A 94 7.19 -1.43 2.43
C SER A 94 5.96 -0.54 2.27
N ILE A 95 6.09 0.75 2.61
CA ILE A 95 5.14 1.81 2.30
C ILE A 95 5.93 2.94 1.67
N VAL A 96 5.45 3.45 0.53
CA VAL A 96 6.08 4.55 -0.21
C VAL A 96 5.17 5.77 -0.16
N PRO A 97 5.69 6.96 0.17
CA PRO A 97 4.92 8.21 0.08
C PRO A 97 4.38 8.43 -1.35
N ALA A 98 3.08 8.71 -1.47
CA ALA A 98 2.43 8.98 -2.76
C ALA A 98 2.59 10.43 -3.24
N PHE A 99 3.48 11.19 -2.61
CA PHE A 99 3.72 12.61 -2.86
C PHE A 99 5.21 12.90 -2.84
N GLY A 100 5.61 13.97 -3.53
CA GLY A 100 7.02 14.27 -3.77
C GLY A 100 7.68 13.23 -4.68
N ALA A 101 8.99 13.34 -4.87
CA ALA A 101 9.75 12.30 -5.57
C ALA A 101 9.82 11.04 -4.68
N PRO A 102 9.48 9.84 -5.20
CA PRO A 102 9.69 8.60 -4.45
C PRO A 102 11.15 8.48 -4.05
N ALA A 103 11.43 8.01 -2.84
CA ALA A 103 12.78 7.71 -2.42
C ALA A 103 13.35 6.66 -3.39
N ALA A 104 14.49 6.98 -4.02
CA ALA A 104 15.16 6.06 -4.92
C ALA A 104 15.50 4.78 -4.16
N SER A 105 14.92 3.66 -4.59
CA SER A 105 15.27 2.31 -4.18
C SER A 105 16.57 1.85 -4.84
#